data_AF-A0A1W1CIT7-F1
#
_entry.id   AF-A0A1W1CIT7-F1
#
_cell.length_a   1.000
_cell.length_b   1.000
_cell.length_c   1.000
_cell.angle_alpha   90.00
_cell.angle_beta   90.00
_cell.angle_gamma   90.00
#
_symmetry.space_group_name_H-M   'P 1'
#
loop_
_entity.id
_entity.type
_entity.pdbx_description
1 polymer ?
#
loop_
_entity_poly.entity_id
_entity_poly.type
_entity_poly.pdbx_seq_one_letter_code
_entity_poly.pdbx_strand_id
1 'polypeptide(L)' 'MYKVGFVASKKIGNAVHRNRAKRLLRAHFIENTGLLKSGSYVLVAKPALLSKSFSEIRKACLHALKKCTALQNP' A
#
# COMPACT_ATOMS: atom_id res chain seq x y z
N MET A 1 -18.15 -1.10 1.43
CA MET A 1 -17.53 -0.74 0.13
C MET A 1 -16.26 0.05 0.39
N TYR A 2 -15.17 -0.24 -0.33
CA TYR A 2 -13.85 0.40 -0.13
C TYR A 2 -13.64 1.54 -1.12
N LYS A 3 -13.13 2.68 -0.65
CA LYS A 3 -12.63 3.77 -1.50
C LYS A 3 -11.12 3.83 -1.35
N VAL A 4 -10.34 3.82 -2.43
CA VAL A 4 -8.88 3.78 -2.34
C VAL A 4 -8.20 4.74 -3.33
N GLY A 5 -7.21 5.48 -2.83
CA GLY A 5 -6.32 6.33 -3.60
C GLY A 5 -4.86 5.87 -3.47
N PHE A 6 -4.10 5.96 -4.57
CA PHE A 6 -2.67 5.62 -4.61
C PHE A 6 -1.83 6.82 -5.03
N VAL A 7 -0.96 7.29 -4.14
CA VAL A 7 -0.15 8.49 -4.33
C VAL A 7 1.32 8.11 -4.54
N ALA A 8 1.92 8.57 -5.63
CA ALA A 8 3.36 8.45 -5.86
C ALA A 8 3.91 9.82 -6.27
N SER A 9 4.64 10.46 -5.35
CA SER A 9 5.22 11.79 -5.57
C SER A 9 6.43 11.75 -6.50
N LYS A 10 6.91 12.93 -6.93
CA LYS A 10 8.14 13.07 -7.75
C LYS A 10 9.38 12.46 -7.06
N LYS A 11 9.38 12.38 -5.71
CA LYS A 11 10.47 11.77 -4.91
C LYS A 11 10.69 10.28 -5.18
N ILE A 12 9.72 9.59 -5.79
CA ILE A 12 9.85 8.17 -6.17
C ILE A 12 10.75 7.98 -7.40
N GLY A 13 10.86 9.00 -8.25
CA GLY A 13 11.63 8.97 -9.49
C GLY A 13 10.77 9.19 -10.73
N ASN A 14 11.22 8.62 -11.85
CA ASN A 14 10.60 8.79 -13.16
C ASN A 14 9.19 8.16 -13.25
N ALA A 15 8.53 8.32 -14.40
CA ALA A 15 7.18 7.78 -14.62
C ALA A 15 7.09 6.26 -14.42
N VAL A 16 8.12 5.52 -14.86
CA VAL A 16 8.19 4.05 -14.72
C VAL A 16 8.27 3.64 -13.26
N HIS A 17 9.16 4.27 -12.49
CA HIS A 17 9.30 4.04 -11.05
C HIS A 17 8.02 4.37 -10.28
N ARG A 18 7.36 5.51 -10.60
CA ARG A 18 6.07 5.88 -10.01
C ARG A 18 4.96 4.87 -10.34
N ASN A 19 4.92 4.36 -11.57
CA ASN A 19 3.93 3.37 -11.99
C ASN A 19 4.18 2.01 -11.32
N ARG A 20 5.44 1.57 -11.23
CA ARG A 20 5.83 0.36 -10.49
C ARG A 20 5.43 0.47 -9.02
N ALA A 21 5.68 1.61 -8.38
CA ALA A 21 5.30 1.81 -6.99
C ALA A 21 3.77 1.74 -6.78
N LYS A 22 2.98 2.40 -7.63
CA LYS A 22 1.50 2.29 -7.58
C LYS A 22 1.02 0.87 -7.82
N ARG A 23 1.67 0.12 -8.74
CA ARG A 23 1.34 -1.30 -9.00
C ARG A 23 1.58 -2.17 -7.77
N LEU A 24 2.69 -1.99 -7.09
CA LEU A 24 3.00 -2.71 -5.85
C LEU A 24 1.99 -2.38 -4.73
N LEU A 25 1.66 -1.10 -4.54
CA LEU A 25 0.65 -0.71 -3.56
C LEU A 25 -0.72 -1.32 -3.85
N ARG A 26 -1.13 -1.37 -5.13
CA ARG A 26 -2.39 -2.02 -5.53
C ARG A 26 -2.37 -3.51 -5.25
N ALA A 27 -1.29 -4.20 -5.60
CA ALA A 27 -1.16 -5.64 -5.36
C ALA A 27 -1.31 -5.98 -3.87
N HIS A 28 -0.59 -5.25 -2.99
CA HIS A 28 -0.72 -5.45 -1.56
C HIS A 28 -2.08 -5.03 -1.00
N PHE A 29 -2.70 -3.98 -1.54
CA PHE A 29 -4.04 -3.61 -1.10
C PHE A 29 -5.04 -4.74 -1.41
N ILE A 30 -5.04 -5.25 -2.65
CA ILE A 30 -5.91 -6.35 -3.10
C ILE A 30 -5.68 -7.63 -2.28
N GLU A 31 -4.43 -7.99 -2.02
CA GLU A 31 -4.09 -9.18 -1.21
C GLU A 31 -4.66 -9.10 0.22
N ASN A 32 -4.88 -7.90 0.74
CA ASN A 32 -5.33 -7.68 2.11
C ASN A 32 -6.77 -7.17 2.21
N THR A 33 -7.52 -7.01 1.12
CA THR A 33 -8.88 -6.42 1.18
C THR A 33 -9.83 -7.19 2.09
N GLY A 34 -9.71 -8.52 2.15
CA GLY A 34 -10.53 -9.35 3.04
C GLY A 34 -10.27 -9.10 4.54
N LEU A 35 -9.12 -8.51 4.88
CA LEU A 35 -8.75 -8.16 6.25
C LEU A 35 -9.06 -6.70 6.59
N LEU A 36 -9.53 -5.88 5.64
CA LEU A 36 -9.72 -4.44 5.81
C LEU A 36 -11.14 -4.09 6.17
N LYS A 37 -11.32 -3.20 7.15
CA LYS A 37 -12.63 -2.59 7.46
C LYS A 37 -13.11 -1.77 6.26
N SER A 38 -14.43 -1.71 6.04
CA SER A 38 -14.96 -0.78 5.04
C SER A 38 -14.55 0.66 5.37
N GLY A 39 -14.17 1.45 4.37
CA GLY A 39 -13.68 2.80 4.59
C GLY A 39 -12.93 3.39 3.39
N SER A 40 -12.30 4.53 3.65
CA SER A 40 -11.50 5.28 2.68
C SER A 40 -10.01 5.15 3.01
N TYR A 41 -9.21 4.78 2.01
CA TYR A 41 -7.79 4.48 2.15
C TYR A 41 -6.96 5.34 1.21
N VAL A 42 -5.86 5.90 1.73
CA VAL A 42 -4.87 6.60 0.91
C VAL A 42 -3.51 5.96 1.14
N LEU A 43 -3.00 5.28 0.12
CA LEU A 43 -1.69 4.64 0.18
C LEU A 43 -0.66 5.54 -0.51
N VAL A 44 0.32 6.02 0.27
CA VAL A 44 1.39 6.88 -0.22
C VAL A 44 2.67 6.07 -0.40
N ALA A 45 3.18 6.02 -1.63
CA ALA A 45 4.41 5.34 -1.94
C ALA A 45 5.60 6.04 -1.26
N LYS A 46 6.53 5.23 -0.75
CA LYS A 46 7.84 5.67 -0.27
C LYS A 46 8.94 5.14 -1.20
N PRO A 47 10.08 5.84 -1.38
CA PRO A 47 11.16 5.38 -2.27
C PRO A 47 11.65 3.96 -1.95
N ALA A 48 11.69 3.59 -0.67
CA ALA A 48 12.06 2.25 -0.20
C ALA A 48 11.16 1.12 -0.74
N LEU A 49 9.98 1.43 -1.30
CA LEU A 49 9.09 0.43 -1.90
C LEU A 49 9.69 -0.19 -3.18
N LEU A 50 10.65 0.48 -3.83
CA LEU A 50 11.26 0.01 -5.08
C LEU A 50 12.48 -0.90 -4.85
N SER A 51 13.12 -0.80 -3.67
CA SER A 51 14.31 -1.57 -3.31
C SER A 51 14.03 -2.74 -2.39
N LYS A 52 12.85 -2.82 -1.78
CA LYS A 52 12.46 -3.91 -0.87
C LYS A 52 11.80 -5.07 -1.61
N SER A 53 11.93 -6.27 -1.05
CA SER A 53 11.23 -7.45 -1.53
C SER A 53 9.72 -7.35 -1.27
N PHE A 54 8.94 -8.11 -2.05
CA PHE A 54 7.48 -8.15 -1.90
C PHE A 54 7.05 -8.57 -0.48
N SER A 55 7.75 -9.55 0.12
CA SER A 55 7.47 -10.03 1.49
C SER A 55 7.71 -8.95 2.55
N GLU A 56 8.80 -8.18 2.42
CA GLU A 56 9.08 -7.07 3.34
C GLU A 56 8.04 -5.97 3.24
N ILE A 57 7.60 -5.64 2.01
CA ILE A 57 6.57 -4.64 1.77
C ILE A 57 5.24 -5.10 2.35
N ARG A 58 4.89 -6.39 2.20
CA ARG A 58 3.69 -6.99 2.79
C ARG A 58 3.68 -6.84 4.32
N LYS A 59 4.79 -7.19 4.99
CA LYS A 59 4.93 -7.01 6.45
C LYS A 59 4.76 -5.55 6.86
N ALA A 60 5.40 -4.63 6.13
CA ALA A 60 5.30 -3.19 6.40
C ALA A 60 3.86 -2.66 6.19
N CYS A 61 3.17 -3.15 5.16
CA CYS A 61 1.78 -2.79 4.86
C CYS A 61 0.84 -3.24 5.98
N LEU A 62 0.90 -4.51 6.39
CA LEU A 62 0.11 -5.03 7.51
C LEU A 62 0.37 -4.28 8.81
N HIS A 63 1.63 -3.98 9.11
CA HIS A 63 1.99 -3.19 10.27
C HIS A 63 1.39 -1.77 10.23
N ALA A 64 1.42 -1.11 9.06
CA ALA A 64 0.79 0.20 8.88
C ALA A 64 -0.73 0.14 9.05
N LEU A 65 -1.39 -0.87 8.47
CA LEU A 65 -2.84 -1.08 8.60
C LEU A 65 -3.25 -1.35 10.04
N LYS A 66 -2.46 -2.12 10.80
CA LYS A 66 -2.67 -2.37 12.23
C LYS A 66 -2.60 -1.07 13.03
N LYS A 67 -1.60 -0.21 12.74
CA LYS A 67 -1.46 1.11 13.39
C LYS A 67 -2.60 2.07 13.08
N CYS A 68 -3.20 1.95 11.90
CA CYS A 68 -4.38 2.73 11.52
C CYS A 68 -5.70 2.12 12.02
N THR A 69 -5.66 1.05 12.82
CA THR A 69 -6.85 0.32 13.30
C THR A 69 -7.77 -0.14 12.16
N ALA A 70 -7.19 -0.31 10.97
CA ALA A 70 -7.90 -0.58 9.71
C ALA A 70 -8.11 -2.09 9.48
N LEU A 71 -7.38 -2.93 10.19
CA LEU A 71 -7.58 -4.37 10.15
C LEU A 71 -8.90 -4.71 10.86
N GLN A 72 -9.73 -5.52 10.21
CA GLN A 72 -10.73 -6.34 10.87
C GLN A 72 -9.92 -7.38 11.64
N ASN A 73 -9.91 -7.27 12.97
CA ASN A 73 -9.56 -8.43 13.77
C ASN A 73 -10.66 -9.49 13.57
N PRO A 74 -10.33 -10.79 13.68
CA PRO A 74 -11.36 -11.82 13.80
C PRO A 74 -12.30 -11.53 14.98
#